data_AF-A0A3M7KXA0-F1
#
_entry.id   AF-A0A3M7KXA0-F1
#
_cell.length_a   1.000
_cell.length_b   1.000
_cell.length_c   1.000
_cell.angle_alpha   90.00
_cell.angle_beta   90.00
_cell.angle_gamma   90.00
#
_symmetry.space_group_name_H-M   'P 1'
#
loop_
_entity.id
_entity.type
_entity.pdbx_description
1 polymer ?
#
loop_
_entity_poly.entity_id
_entity_poly.type
_entity_poly.pdbx_seq_one_letter_code
_entity_poly.pdbx_strand_id
1 'polypeptide(L)'
;MPRDMTATGRYPPVPKHPPIAFYSAVRLGDPEQLALIMATDPYFITQDNGAGAPVHFATTYKQLDMLHHLLNNGAEVNQRDEKGFTPLHRAAYLAHFDGYLEIYEYLLSRGADPSITTNDFDPYLSPGVKLPMEVATDDQAIRDKLLALEKKYAGVAKARHPHPDIGCWWTLYDYGLERVKTWDAEYRHPYPEQVKRERDAAARKAAKAEHRRAKAAALAAGGLPATKKAPAPAGPIAFLFPGQGSQAVGMLNQSKDIPAVKAMLERAERVLGYDLLALCTEGPKEKLDDTIYSQPALFVAGLAAVEKLRAENPAAVDGAASAAGLSLGEYTALVFSGAISFEDGLKVVKVRASSMAAAAKAGRPHGMLSVVGLNDADLEKVVAEVNTKLPDSVCRVANYLFPSGRVVSGHKDALEEAQKAAVAAGAIKAVSLAVSGAFHTTLMQPAREALEEVLNSIEIKEPRIPVYSNVTGKVFEDAKEIAALLPRQLVEPVRWEPTIRALVAAGKNQLFELGPGAQIKAMVKRIDPGAWGAFKNVAA
;
A
#
# COMPACT_ATOMS: atom_id res chain seq x y z
N MET A 1 1.36 -22.55 33.95
CA MET A 1 0.06 -23.23 33.77
C MET A 1 -0.32 -23.11 32.30
N PRO A 2 -0.73 -24.18 31.61
CA PRO A 2 -1.24 -24.06 30.25
C PRO A 2 -2.51 -23.20 30.25
N ARG A 3 -2.70 -22.39 29.20
CA ARG A 3 -3.82 -21.45 29.07
C ARG A 3 -5.15 -22.15 29.38
N ASP A 4 -5.92 -21.55 30.27
CA ASP A 4 -7.35 -21.79 30.36
C ASP A 4 -7.99 -21.34 29.03
N MET A 5 -8.36 -22.33 28.21
CA MET A 5 -9.01 -22.11 26.92
C MET A 5 -10.53 -21.93 27.05
N THR A 6 -11.06 -21.79 28.27
CA THR A 6 -12.47 -21.50 28.52
C THR A 6 -12.69 -19.98 28.60
N ALA A 7 -12.64 -19.32 27.43
CA ALA A 7 -13.32 -18.05 27.16
C ALA A 7 -13.36 -17.00 28.30
N THR A 8 -12.26 -16.26 28.54
CA THR A 8 -12.32 -14.96 29.26
C THR A 8 -11.48 -13.83 28.63
N GLY A 9 -10.85 -14.04 27.47
CA GLY A 9 -10.24 -12.93 26.72
C GLY A 9 -9.16 -12.13 27.49
N ARG A 10 -8.39 -12.77 28.38
CA ARG A 10 -7.23 -12.11 28.98
C ARG A 10 -6.10 -12.05 27.94
N TYR A 11 -5.85 -10.84 27.44
CA TYR A 11 -4.60 -10.43 26.80
C TYR A 11 -3.39 -10.96 27.62
N PRO A 12 -2.22 -11.19 26.97
CA PRO A 12 -1.00 -11.44 27.73
C PRO A 12 -0.82 -10.32 28.76
N PRO A 13 -0.35 -10.63 29.98
CA PRO A 13 -0.14 -9.65 31.02
C PRO A 13 0.76 -8.55 30.47
N VAL A 14 0.36 -7.31 30.74
CA VAL A 14 1.15 -6.13 30.37
C VAL A 14 2.49 -6.26 31.10
N PRO A 15 3.63 -6.20 30.38
CA PRO A 15 4.96 -6.24 30.99
C PRO A 15 5.06 -5.14 32.05
N LYS A 16 5.71 -5.42 33.19
CA LYS A 16 5.84 -4.39 34.23
C LYS A 16 6.70 -3.23 33.75
N HIS A 17 7.70 -3.53 32.92
CA HIS A 17 8.48 -2.53 32.21
C HIS A 17 8.12 -2.49 30.73
N PRO A 18 7.98 -1.30 30.13
CA PRO A 18 7.76 -1.21 28.69
C PRO A 18 8.99 -1.77 27.96
N PRO A 19 8.83 -2.50 26.83
CA PRO A 19 9.94 -3.10 26.10
C PRO A 19 11.08 -2.12 25.79
N ILE A 20 10.75 -0.86 25.51
CA ILE A 20 11.73 0.20 25.25
C ILE A 20 12.72 0.41 26.40
N ALA A 21 12.30 0.24 27.66
CA ALA A 21 13.19 0.40 28.82
C ALA A 21 14.29 -0.66 28.81
N PHE A 22 13.94 -1.91 28.48
CA PHE A 22 14.89 -3.01 28.39
C PHE A 22 15.91 -2.79 27.25
N TYR A 23 15.43 -2.51 26.03
CA TYR A 23 16.35 -2.28 24.91
C TYR A 23 17.18 -0.99 25.07
N SER A 24 16.68 -0.01 25.82
CA SER A 24 17.46 1.19 26.19
C SER A 24 18.58 0.86 27.16
N ALA A 25 18.33 0.05 28.19
CA ALA A 25 19.37 -0.41 29.12
C ALA A 25 20.48 -1.17 28.38
N VAL A 26 20.10 -2.08 27.46
CA VAL A 26 21.05 -2.81 26.62
C VAL A 26 21.86 -1.87 25.71
N ARG A 27 21.21 -0.89 25.09
CA ARG A 27 21.87 0.10 24.22
C ARG A 27 22.84 1.00 24.97
N LEU A 28 22.45 1.44 26.18
CA LEU A 28 23.23 2.36 27.00
C LEU A 28 24.32 1.65 27.81
N GLY A 29 24.29 0.32 27.90
CA GLY A 29 25.26 -0.45 28.68
C GLY A 29 24.98 -0.36 30.19
N ASP A 30 23.72 -0.37 30.61
CA ASP A 30 23.29 -0.31 32.01
C ASP A 30 22.89 -1.70 32.54
N PRO A 31 23.84 -2.48 33.11
CA PRO A 31 23.57 -3.84 33.59
C PRO A 31 22.71 -3.84 34.87
N GLU A 32 22.71 -2.76 35.66
CA GLU A 32 21.91 -2.66 36.88
C GLU A 32 20.42 -2.51 36.54
N GLN A 33 20.10 -1.60 35.60
CA GLN A 33 18.75 -1.44 35.08
C GLN A 33 18.28 -2.70 34.36
N LEU A 34 19.17 -3.35 33.61
CA LEU A 34 18.86 -4.63 32.96
C LEU A 34 18.50 -5.71 34.00
N ALA A 35 19.29 -5.86 35.06
CA ALA A 35 19.03 -6.85 36.11
C ALA A 35 17.69 -6.60 36.81
N LEU A 36 17.34 -5.33 37.07
CA LEU A 36 16.04 -4.96 37.65
C LEU A 36 14.87 -5.39 36.76
N ILE A 37 14.96 -5.12 35.45
CA ILE A 37 13.91 -5.50 34.50
C ILE A 37 13.83 -7.03 34.36
N MET A 38 14.97 -7.73 34.32
CA MET A 38 15.01 -9.18 34.20
C MET A 38 14.46 -9.91 35.42
N ALA A 39 14.55 -9.30 36.62
CA ALA A 39 13.95 -9.86 37.82
C ALA A 39 12.42 -9.93 37.76
N THR A 40 11.78 -9.03 36.99
CA THR A 40 10.33 -8.99 36.82
C THR A 40 9.84 -9.57 35.50
N ASP A 41 10.61 -9.40 34.43
CA ASP A 41 10.26 -9.74 33.05
C ASP A 41 11.43 -10.48 32.35
N PRO A 42 11.75 -11.73 32.79
CA PRO A 42 12.96 -12.45 32.35
C PRO A 42 12.94 -12.86 30.87
N TYR A 43 11.78 -12.84 30.22
CA TYR A 43 11.61 -13.25 28.81
C TYR A 43 12.20 -12.23 27.82
N PHE A 44 12.50 -11.00 28.24
CA PHE A 44 13.11 -10.01 27.35
C PHE A 44 14.51 -10.42 26.87
N ILE A 45 15.20 -11.30 27.60
CA ILE A 45 16.59 -11.72 27.35
C ILE A 45 16.82 -12.35 25.97
N THR A 46 15.81 -13.03 25.41
CA THR A 46 15.84 -13.59 24.06
C THR A 46 14.76 -13.02 23.16
N GLN A 47 13.86 -12.15 23.63
CA GLN A 47 12.77 -11.66 22.80
C GLN A 47 13.29 -10.91 21.56
N ASP A 48 12.76 -11.27 20.39
CA ASP A 48 12.93 -10.50 19.16
C ASP A 48 11.82 -9.43 19.06
N ASN A 49 12.20 -8.19 18.78
CA ASN A 49 11.28 -7.07 18.57
C ASN A 49 11.02 -6.75 17.09
N GLY A 50 11.42 -7.65 16.17
CA GLY A 50 11.38 -7.47 14.72
C GLY A 50 12.64 -6.81 14.16
N ALA A 51 13.45 -6.18 15.01
CA ALA A 51 14.78 -5.67 14.66
C ALA A 51 15.91 -6.51 15.29
N GLY A 52 15.60 -7.60 15.98
CA GLY A 52 16.55 -8.55 16.57
C GLY A 52 16.41 -8.70 18.09
N ALA A 53 16.99 -9.78 18.60
CA ALA A 53 17.13 -10.06 20.04
C ALA A 53 18.16 -9.14 20.74
N PRO A 54 18.18 -9.07 22.09
CA PRO A 54 19.08 -8.17 22.84
C PRO A 54 20.56 -8.35 22.53
N VAL A 55 21.01 -9.58 22.27
CA VAL A 55 22.38 -9.88 21.83
C VAL A 55 22.75 -9.18 20.52
N HIS A 56 21.79 -9.02 19.60
CA HIS A 56 21.99 -8.27 18.37
C HIS A 56 22.13 -6.77 18.63
N PHE A 57 21.36 -6.23 19.59
CA PHE A 57 21.44 -4.83 19.99
C PHE A 57 22.77 -4.53 20.67
N ALA A 58 23.19 -5.35 21.64
CA ALA A 58 24.49 -5.21 22.31
C ALA A 58 25.65 -5.24 21.30
N THR A 59 25.61 -6.14 20.30
CA THR A 59 26.58 -6.14 19.20
C THR A 59 26.51 -4.86 18.37
N THR A 60 25.32 -4.44 17.93
CA THR A 60 25.14 -3.26 17.05
C THR A 60 25.58 -1.96 17.71
N TYR A 61 25.46 -1.85 19.03
CA TYR A 61 25.84 -0.66 19.81
C TYR A 61 27.23 -0.77 20.44
N LYS A 62 28.04 -1.77 20.06
CA LYS A 62 29.40 -1.98 20.56
C LYS A 62 29.48 -2.13 22.09
N GLN A 63 28.46 -2.72 22.70
CA GLN A 63 28.38 -2.92 24.15
C GLN A 63 28.90 -4.31 24.54
N LEU A 64 30.24 -4.48 24.54
CA LEU A 64 30.87 -5.79 24.81
C LEU A 64 30.54 -6.31 26.22
N ASP A 65 30.58 -5.45 27.24
CA ASP A 65 30.25 -5.84 28.63
C ASP A 65 28.79 -6.25 28.77
N MET A 66 27.89 -5.55 28.07
CA MET A 66 26.48 -5.91 28.03
C MET A 66 26.26 -7.24 27.31
N LEU A 67 26.94 -7.45 26.18
CA LEU A 67 26.90 -8.72 25.45
C LEU A 67 27.40 -9.87 26.34
N HIS A 68 28.46 -9.65 27.11
CA HIS A 68 28.97 -10.59 28.09
C HIS A 68 27.92 -10.90 29.18
N HIS A 69 27.28 -9.86 29.71
CA HIS A 69 26.23 -10.01 30.71
C HIS A 69 25.02 -10.79 30.17
N LEU A 70 24.52 -10.47 28.97
CA LEU A 70 23.38 -11.16 28.35
C LEU A 70 23.67 -12.65 28.12
N LEU A 71 24.86 -12.99 27.60
CA LEU A 71 25.25 -14.39 27.36
C LEU A 71 25.45 -15.19 28.65
N ASN A 72 25.81 -14.55 29.76
CA ASN A 72 25.87 -15.22 31.06
C ASN A 72 24.49 -15.37 31.73
N ASN A 73 23.50 -14.58 31.31
CA ASN A 73 22.15 -14.59 31.85
C ASN A 73 21.13 -15.29 30.92
N GLY A 74 21.61 -16.17 30.05
CA GLY A 74 20.77 -17.09 29.30
C GLY A 74 20.31 -16.62 27.92
N ALA A 75 20.89 -15.54 27.38
CA ALA A 75 20.80 -15.25 25.95
C ALA A 75 21.62 -16.27 25.14
N GLU A 76 21.19 -16.54 23.93
CA GLU A 76 21.81 -17.57 23.08
C GLU A 76 22.73 -16.92 22.03
N VAL A 77 24.00 -17.33 21.99
CA VAL A 77 25.04 -16.74 21.12
C VAL A 77 24.75 -16.91 19.63
N ASN A 78 24.05 -17.99 19.27
CA ASN A 78 23.66 -18.34 17.90
C ASN A 78 22.18 -18.00 17.62
N GLN A 79 21.55 -17.15 18.43
CA GLN A 79 20.18 -16.72 18.19
C GLN A 79 20.07 -16.01 16.84
N ARG A 80 19.01 -16.32 16.10
CA ARG A 80 18.73 -15.76 14.78
C ARG A 80 17.58 -14.76 14.88
N ASP A 81 17.71 -13.62 14.22
CA ASP A 81 16.58 -12.70 14.02
C ASP A 81 15.65 -13.16 12.87
N GLU A 82 14.57 -12.41 12.61
CA GLU A 82 13.60 -12.74 11.55
C GLU A 82 14.23 -12.91 10.15
N LYS A 83 15.39 -12.28 9.89
CA LYS A 83 16.13 -12.40 8.61
C LYS A 83 17.19 -13.51 8.65
N GLY A 84 17.34 -14.18 9.79
CA GLY A 84 18.32 -15.23 10.00
C GLY A 84 19.70 -14.71 10.42
N PHE A 85 19.87 -13.42 10.73
CA PHE A 85 21.14 -12.89 11.22
C PHE A 85 21.42 -13.37 12.63
N THR A 86 22.67 -13.73 12.90
CA THR A 86 23.19 -13.95 14.25
C THR A 86 23.96 -12.71 14.73
N PRO A 87 24.28 -12.60 16.03
CA PRO A 87 25.21 -11.59 16.52
C PRO A 87 26.55 -11.59 15.77
N LEU A 88 27.03 -12.77 15.35
CA LEU A 88 28.28 -12.93 14.60
C LEU A 88 28.19 -12.27 13.21
N HIS A 89 27.05 -12.39 12.51
CA HIS A 89 26.81 -11.69 11.24
C HIS A 89 26.85 -10.16 11.41
N ARG A 90 26.25 -9.63 12.48
CA ARG A 90 26.26 -8.17 12.73
C ARG A 90 27.66 -7.66 13.04
N ALA A 91 28.42 -8.41 13.83
CA ALA A 91 29.81 -8.08 14.13
C ALA A 91 30.68 -8.10 12.85
N ALA A 92 30.49 -9.08 11.95
CA ALA A 92 31.20 -9.12 10.67
C ALA A 92 30.83 -7.95 9.75
N TYR A 93 29.53 -7.64 9.62
CA TYR A 93 29.04 -6.51 8.82
C TYR A 93 29.65 -5.18 9.28
N LEU A 94 29.80 -5.00 10.60
CA LEU A 94 30.33 -3.78 11.23
C LEU A 94 31.83 -3.84 11.51
N ALA A 95 32.55 -4.88 11.09
CA ALA A 95 33.97 -5.12 11.42
C ALA A 95 34.93 -4.03 10.92
N HIS A 96 34.49 -3.16 10.01
CA HIS A 96 35.25 -2.00 9.53
C HIS A 96 35.29 -0.84 10.53
N PHE A 97 34.43 -0.86 11.55
CA PHE A 97 34.47 0.08 12.66
C PHE A 97 35.31 -0.48 13.82
N ASP A 98 35.99 0.42 14.53
CA ASP A 98 36.81 0.08 15.70
C ASP A 98 35.99 -0.56 16.83
N GLY A 99 36.48 -1.65 17.43
CA GLY A 99 35.80 -2.39 18.50
C GLY A 99 34.97 -3.61 18.07
N TYR A 100 34.68 -3.77 16.78
CA TYR A 100 33.84 -4.88 16.30
C TYR A 100 34.61 -6.17 16.04
N LEU A 101 35.92 -6.09 15.79
CA LEU A 101 36.78 -7.29 15.72
C LEU A 101 36.87 -7.97 17.09
N GLU A 102 36.92 -7.18 18.16
CA GLU A 102 36.92 -7.64 19.55
C GLU A 102 35.58 -8.32 19.90
N ILE A 103 34.45 -7.76 19.44
CA ILE A 103 33.14 -8.40 19.60
C ILE A 103 33.03 -9.69 18.78
N TYR A 104 33.56 -9.70 17.55
CA TYR A 104 33.62 -10.90 16.71
C TYR A 104 34.43 -12.02 17.37
N GLU A 105 35.63 -11.69 17.85
CA GLU A 105 36.50 -12.59 18.61
C GLU A 105 35.80 -13.10 19.88
N TYR A 106 35.16 -12.20 20.63
CA TYR A 106 34.43 -12.57 21.84
C TYR A 106 33.30 -13.56 21.54
N LEU A 107 32.48 -13.31 20.53
CA LEU A 107 31.41 -14.22 20.11
C LEU A 107 31.96 -15.61 19.73
N LEU A 108 33.06 -15.67 18.96
CA LEU A 108 33.72 -16.94 18.63
C LEU A 108 34.24 -17.66 19.88
N SER A 109 34.82 -16.93 20.83
CA SER A 109 35.27 -17.49 22.12
C SER A 109 34.12 -18.07 22.95
N ARG A 110 32.88 -17.59 22.73
CA ARG A 110 31.64 -18.05 23.36
C ARG A 110 30.94 -19.16 22.56
N GLY A 111 31.59 -19.69 21.52
CA GLY A 111 31.06 -20.78 20.71
C GLY A 111 30.13 -20.35 19.58
N ALA A 112 30.19 -19.08 19.13
CA ALA A 112 29.47 -18.67 17.93
C ALA A 112 29.87 -19.52 16.71
N ASP A 113 28.89 -19.91 15.92
CA ASP A 113 29.04 -20.79 14.77
C ASP A 113 29.10 -19.98 13.47
N PRO A 114 30.27 -19.88 12.81
CA PRO A 114 30.41 -19.14 11.55
C PRO A 114 29.77 -19.87 10.35
N SER A 115 29.27 -21.11 10.52
CA SER A 115 28.59 -21.85 9.46
C SER A 115 27.08 -21.56 9.36
N ILE A 116 26.51 -20.84 10.33
CA ILE A 116 25.09 -20.44 10.28
C ILE A 116 24.92 -19.42 9.17
N THR A 117 23.85 -19.59 8.37
CA THR A 117 23.55 -18.72 7.25
C THR A 117 22.26 -17.90 7.46
N THR A 118 22.15 -16.79 6.74
CA THR A 118 20.93 -15.96 6.66
C THR A 118 19.83 -16.63 5.83
N ASN A 119 18.55 -16.27 6.05
CA ASN A 119 17.42 -16.87 5.32
C ASN A 119 17.06 -16.11 4.03
N ASP A 120 17.11 -14.79 4.05
CA ASP A 120 16.87 -13.93 2.88
C ASP A 120 17.49 -12.54 3.15
N PHE A 121 18.75 -12.36 2.71
CA PHE A 121 19.47 -11.10 2.88
C PHE A 121 19.06 -10.11 1.79
N ASP A 122 18.54 -8.94 2.17
CA ASP A 122 18.45 -7.80 1.25
C ASP A 122 18.71 -6.45 1.95
N PRO A 123 19.86 -5.81 1.70
CA PRO A 123 20.06 -4.38 1.91
C PRO A 123 20.24 -3.62 0.58
N TYR A 124 19.65 -4.14 -0.51
CA TYR A 124 19.36 -3.60 -1.85
C TYR A 124 20.20 -4.03 -3.09
N LEU A 125 21.29 -4.83 -2.99
CA LEU A 125 22.14 -5.15 -4.18
C LEU A 125 22.77 -6.57 -4.26
N SER A 126 22.42 -7.53 -3.38
CA SER A 126 23.01 -8.90 -3.47
C SER A 126 22.16 -9.95 -2.73
N PRO A 127 21.02 -10.41 -3.29
CA PRO A 127 20.17 -11.42 -2.67
C PRO A 127 20.92 -12.75 -2.49
N GLY A 128 20.70 -13.44 -1.38
CA GLY A 128 21.28 -14.75 -1.14
C GLY A 128 21.41 -15.17 0.33
N VAL A 129 21.61 -16.47 0.53
CA VAL A 129 21.99 -17.07 1.80
C VAL A 129 23.47 -16.76 2.03
N LYS A 130 23.81 -16.04 3.09
CA LYS A 130 25.17 -15.58 3.37
C LYS A 130 25.69 -16.09 4.70
N LEU A 131 26.98 -16.40 4.76
CA LEU A 131 27.76 -16.62 5.97
C LEU A 131 28.13 -15.27 6.61
N PRO A 132 28.55 -15.25 7.90
CA PRO A 132 29.06 -14.04 8.55
C PRO A 132 30.17 -13.35 7.76
N MET A 133 31.10 -14.11 7.20
CA MET A 133 32.19 -13.57 6.36
C MET A 133 31.70 -12.93 5.06
N GLU A 134 30.61 -13.41 4.48
CA GLU A 134 30.06 -12.93 3.22
C GLU A 134 29.19 -11.66 3.38
N VAL A 135 28.80 -11.34 4.63
CA VAL A 135 28.18 -10.06 4.97
C VAL A 135 29.20 -9.00 5.37
N ALA A 136 30.46 -9.36 5.61
CA ALA A 136 31.52 -8.39 5.91
C ALA A 136 31.80 -7.45 4.72
N THR A 137 32.33 -6.27 5.02
CA THR A 137 32.80 -5.30 4.01
C THR A 137 33.75 -5.95 2.98
N ASP A 138 33.85 -5.38 1.78
CA ASP A 138 34.76 -5.83 0.72
C ASP A 138 36.24 -5.47 0.99
N ASP A 139 36.56 -4.89 2.14
CA ASP A 139 37.95 -4.65 2.58
C ASP A 139 38.66 -5.98 2.91
N GLN A 140 39.66 -6.31 2.07
CA GLN A 140 40.44 -7.54 2.21
C GLN A 140 41.20 -7.62 3.55
N ALA A 141 41.71 -6.51 4.08
CA ALA A 141 42.47 -6.52 5.32
C ALA A 141 41.58 -6.86 6.53
N ILE A 142 40.32 -6.43 6.50
CA ILE A 142 39.32 -6.80 7.51
C ILE A 142 38.92 -8.27 7.35
N ARG A 143 38.71 -8.74 6.12
CA ARG A 143 38.38 -10.15 5.86
C ARG A 143 39.49 -11.10 6.33
N ASP A 144 40.75 -10.75 6.11
CA ASP A 144 41.89 -11.55 6.55
C ASP A 144 41.96 -11.65 8.08
N LYS A 145 41.65 -10.55 8.78
CA LYS A 145 41.58 -10.54 10.26
C LYS A 145 40.45 -11.42 10.78
N LEU A 146 39.25 -11.31 10.21
CA LEU A 146 38.12 -12.16 10.60
C LEU A 146 38.41 -13.64 10.33
N LEU A 147 39.02 -13.98 9.19
CA LEU A 147 39.44 -15.35 8.86
C LEU A 147 40.49 -15.88 9.85
N ALA A 148 41.44 -15.04 10.25
CA ALA A 148 42.43 -15.39 11.27
C ALA A 148 41.78 -15.69 12.63
N LEU A 149 40.75 -14.92 13.01
CA LEU A 149 39.95 -15.18 14.21
C LEU A 149 39.17 -16.49 14.11
N GLU A 150 38.48 -16.77 13.00
CA GLU A 150 37.78 -18.04 12.82
C GLU A 150 38.73 -19.24 12.91
N LYS A 151 39.93 -19.14 12.32
CA LYS A 151 40.97 -20.16 12.43
C LYS A 151 41.47 -20.33 13.86
N LYS A 152 41.71 -19.22 14.57
CA LYS A 152 42.15 -19.21 15.98
C LYS A 152 41.14 -19.92 16.89
N TYR A 153 39.83 -19.73 16.64
CA TYR A 153 38.74 -20.28 17.45
C TYR A 153 38.06 -21.50 16.82
N ALA A 154 38.67 -22.14 15.82
CA ALA A 154 38.13 -23.32 15.15
C ALA A 154 37.95 -24.51 16.12
N GLY A 155 38.82 -24.63 17.13
CA GLY A 155 38.76 -25.68 18.15
C GLY A 155 37.77 -25.42 19.29
N VAL A 156 37.12 -24.25 19.34
CA VAL A 156 36.11 -23.95 20.36
C VAL A 156 34.80 -24.65 20.00
N ALA A 157 34.25 -25.41 20.94
CA ALA A 157 32.98 -26.09 20.80
C ALA A 157 31.88 -25.08 20.44
N LYS A 158 31.14 -25.36 19.36
CA LYS A 158 30.07 -24.49 18.89
C LYS A 158 28.84 -24.65 19.77
N ALA A 159 28.25 -23.53 20.17
CA ALA A 159 26.98 -23.52 20.87
C ALA A 159 25.89 -24.06 19.95
N ARG A 160 24.88 -24.70 20.53
CA ARG A 160 23.74 -25.23 19.78
C ARG A 160 23.02 -24.15 18.98
N HIS A 161 22.30 -24.56 17.95
CA HIS A 161 21.38 -23.69 17.23
C HIS A 161 20.09 -23.55 18.05
N PRO A 162 19.71 -22.33 18.47
CA PRO A 162 18.50 -22.14 19.28
C PRO A 162 17.24 -22.48 18.48
N HIS A 163 16.19 -22.90 19.19
CA HIS A 163 14.89 -23.10 18.59
C HIS A 163 14.40 -21.83 17.87
N PRO A 164 13.80 -21.90 16.66
CA PRO A 164 13.35 -20.70 15.94
C PRO A 164 12.42 -19.78 16.75
N ASP A 165 11.59 -20.37 17.62
CA ASP A 165 10.66 -19.64 18.48
C ASP A 165 11.27 -19.09 19.78
N ILE A 166 12.59 -19.20 19.99
CA ILE A 166 13.25 -18.71 21.21
C ILE A 166 13.13 -17.18 21.38
N GLY A 167 12.84 -16.46 20.30
CA GLY A 167 12.56 -15.02 20.32
C GLY A 167 11.08 -14.64 20.25
N CYS A 168 10.18 -15.61 20.12
CA CYS A 168 8.76 -15.33 19.98
C CYS A 168 8.13 -15.03 21.34
N TRP A 169 7.55 -13.83 21.47
CA TRP A 169 6.87 -13.37 22.69
C TRP A 169 5.86 -14.37 23.23
N TRP A 170 4.98 -14.86 22.35
CA TRP A 170 3.89 -15.76 22.74
C TRP A 170 4.43 -17.10 23.24
N THR A 171 5.48 -17.61 22.60
CA THR A 171 6.13 -18.86 22.98
C THR A 171 6.82 -18.74 24.34
N LEU A 172 7.60 -17.68 24.53
CA LEU A 172 8.27 -17.43 25.80
C LEU A 172 7.26 -17.21 26.94
N TYR A 173 6.17 -16.51 26.65
CA TYR A 173 5.11 -16.28 27.62
C TYR A 173 4.37 -17.56 28.03
N ASP A 174 3.92 -18.37 27.05
CA ASP A 174 3.09 -19.54 27.33
C ASP A 174 3.88 -20.72 27.92
N TYR A 175 5.18 -20.84 27.58
CA TYR A 175 5.99 -22.01 27.93
C TYR A 175 7.17 -21.71 28.84
N GLY A 176 7.63 -20.45 28.89
CA GLY A 176 8.83 -20.05 29.63
C GLY A 176 10.12 -20.34 28.86
N LEU A 177 11.12 -19.48 29.04
CA LEU A 177 12.41 -19.54 28.34
C LEU A 177 13.09 -20.90 28.48
N GLU A 178 13.21 -21.41 29.71
CA GLU A 178 13.93 -22.65 29.99
C GLU A 178 13.28 -23.87 29.33
N ARG A 179 11.97 -23.85 29.12
CA ARG A 179 11.27 -24.92 28.42
C ARG A 179 11.46 -24.84 26.90
N VAL A 180 11.39 -23.65 26.32
CA VAL A 180 11.62 -23.44 24.89
C VAL A 180 13.07 -23.80 24.52
N LYS A 181 14.01 -23.54 25.43
CA LYS A 181 15.41 -23.96 25.29
C LYS A 181 15.58 -25.47 25.14
N THR A 182 14.68 -26.30 25.66
CA THR A 182 14.79 -27.76 25.52
C THR A 182 14.00 -28.30 24.33
N TRP A 183 13.40 -27.45 23.51
CA TRP A 183 12.68 -27.89 22.32
C TRP A 183 13.65 -28.36 21.25
N ASP A 184 13.27 -29.45 20.58
CA ASP A 184 13.95 -29.90 19.37
C ASP A 184 13.76 -28.86 18.27
N ALA A 185 14.77 -28.63 17.42
CA ALA A 185 14.71 -27.60 16.37
C ALA A 185 13.54 -27.78 15.38
N GLU A 186 13.05 -29.02 15.22
CA GLU A 186 11.90 -29.34 14.36
C GLU A 186 10.55 -29.32 15.11
N TYR A 187 10.57 -29.14 16.43
CA TYR A 187 9.37 -29.15 17.26
C TYR A 187 8.47 -27.95 16.96
N ARG A 188 7.39 -28.19 16.23
CA ARG A 188 6.34 -27.19 16.01
C ARG A 188 5.21 -27.41 16.98
N HIS A 189 5.09 -26.55 17.99
CA HIS A 189 3.93 -26.60 18.87
C HIS A 189 2.67 -26.20 18.09
N PRO A 190 1.57 -26.98 18.14
CA PRO A 190 0.33 -26.60 17.47
C PRO A 190 -0.26 -25.36 18.15
N TYR A 191 -0.20 -24.20 17.48
CA TYR A 191 -1.02 -23.06 17.87
C TYR A 191 -2.45 -23.30 17.38
N PRO A 192 -3.47 -23.28 18.25
CA PRO A 192 -4.86 -23.51 17.85
C PRO A 192 -5.33 -22.60 16.69
N GLU A 193 -4.80 -21.38 16.62
CA GLU A 193 -5.09 -20.45 15.52
C GLU A 193 -4.39 -20.82 14.21
N GLN A 194 -3.17 -21.35 14.24
CA GLN A 194 -2.48 -21.83 13.04
C GLN A 194 -3.15 -23.09 12.51
N VAL A 195 -3.50 -24.04 13.39
CA VAL A 195 -4.26 -25.25 13.02
C VAL A 195 -5.61 -24.86 12.41
N LYS A 196 -6.30 -23.85 12.96
CA LYS A 196 -7.54 -23.31 12.38
C LYS A 196 -7.29 -22.67 11.00
N ARG A 197 -6.25 -21.84 10.85
CA ARG A 197 -5.88 -21.20 9.57
C ARG A 197 -5.53 -22.24 8.49
N GLU A 198 -4.78 -23.27 8.85
CA GLU A 198 -4.39 -24.36 7.94
C GLU A 198 -5.59 -25.21 7.54
N ARG A 199 -6.47 -25.54 8.49
CA ARG A 199 -7.73 -26.24 8.22
C ARG A 199 -8.63 -25.42 7.28
N ASP A 200 -8.78 -24.12 7.54
CA ASP A 200 -9.60 -23.23 6.71
C ASP A 200 -9.01 -23.04 5.31
N ALA A 201 -7.67 -23.01 5.19
CA ALA A 201 -6.96 -22.98 3.91
C ALA A 201 -7.12 -24.30 3.13
N ALA A 202 -7.00 -25.45 3.80
CA ALA A 202 -7.23 -26.77 3.23
C ALA A 202 -8.68 -26.92 2.76
N ALA A 203 -9.66 -26.47 3.55
CA ALA A 203 -11.08 -26.46 3.18
C ALA A 203 -11.34 -25.60 1.93
N ARG A 204 -10.75 -24.41 1.84
CA ARG A 204 -10.83 -23.55 0.64
C ARG A 204 -10.21 -24.23 -0.60
N LYS A 205 -9.08 -24.92 -0.43
CA LYS A 205 -8.42 -25.66 -1.51
C LYS A 205 -9.26 -26.84 -1.98
N ALA A 206 -9.85 -27.60 -1.06
CA ALA A 206 -10.77 -28.71 -1.34
C ALA A 206 -12.02 -28.22 -2.07
N ALA A 207 -12.69 -27.17 -1.57
CA ALA A 207 -13.87 -26.58 -2.21
C ALA A 207 -13.57 -26.06 -3.63
N LYS A 208 -12.38 -25.49 -3.85
CA LYS A 208 -11.95 -25.03 -5.19
C LYS A 208 -11.66 -26.20 -6.13
N ALA A 209 -11.13 -27.31 -5.62
CA ALA A 209 -10.89 -28.53 -6.39
C ALA A 209 -12.19 -29.24 -6.74
N GLU A 210 -13.13 -29.32 -5.79
CA GLU A 210 -14.47 -29.85 -6.00
C GLU A 210 -15.26 -29.01 -7.00
N HIS A 211 -15.25 -27.68 -6.87
CA HIS A 211 -15.87 -26.79 -7.86
C HIS A 211 -15.26 -26.94 -9.26
N ARG A 212 -13.95 -27.19 -9.38
CA ARG A 212 -13.30 -27.50 -10.67
C ARG A 212 -13.74 -28.85 -11.23
N ARG A 213 -13.85 -29.89 -10.39
CA ARG A 213 -14.33 -31.22 -10.79
C ARG A 213 -15.80 -31.18 -11.20
N ALA A 214 -16.66 -30.51 -10.43
CA ALA A 214 -18.08 -30.32 -10.75
C ALA A 214 -18.25 -29.52 -12.05
N LYS A 215 -17.44 -28.47 -12.27
CA LYS A 215 -17.42 -27.71 -13.52
C LYS A 215 -16.93 -28.52 -14.72
N ALA A 216 -15.95 -29.40 -14.53
CA ALA A 216 -15.47 -30.30 -15.58
C ALA A 216 -16.50 -31.40 -15.91
N ALA A 217 -17.15 -31.98 -14.90
CA ALA A 217 -18.21 -32.97 -15.07
C ALA A 217 -19.46 -32.36 -15.73
N ALA A 218 -19.84 -31.13 -15.35
CA ALA A 218 -20.93 -30.39 -16.00
C ALA A 218 -20.62 -30.03 -17.46
N LEU A 219 -19.35 -29.74 -17.78
CA LEU A 219 -18.89 -29.55 -19.16
C LEU A 219 -18.98 -30.83 -19.99
N ALA A 220 -18.68 -31.98 -19.39
CA ALA A 220 -18.73 -33.29 -20.03
C ALA A 220 -20.16 -33.82 -20.21
N ALA A 221 -21.09 -33.44 -19.34
CA ALA A 221 -22.49 -33.90 -19.36
C ALA A 221 -23.42 -33.07 -20.26
N GLY A 222 -22.90 -32.13 -21.05
CA GLY A 222 -23.68 -31.38 -22.05
C GLY A 222 -24.76 -30.43 -21.48
N GLY A 223 -24.79 -30.20 -20.17
CA GLY A 223 -25.79 -29.36 -19.51
C GLY A 223 -25.33 -27.91 -19.32
N LEU A 224 -25.85 -26.99 -20.12
CA LEU A 224 -25.83 -25.55 -19.85
C LEU A 224 -27.24 -24.98 -19.99
N PRO A 225 -27.71 -24.20 -19.00
CA PRO A 225 -28.29 -22.91 -19.33
C PRO A 225 -27.51 -21.83 -18.56
N ALA A 226 -26.42 -21.40 -19.17
CA ALA A 226 -25.91 -20.06 -19.03
C ALA A 226 -25.23 -19.76 -20.35
N THR A 227 -25.94 -19.05 -21.22
CA THR A 227 -25.37 -18.50 -22.45
C THR A 227 -24.18 -17.63 -22.05
N LYS A 228 -22.96 -18.18 -22.18
CA LYS A 228 -21.81 -17.34 -22.47
C LYS A 228 -22.16 -16.66 -23.78
N LYS A 229 -22.66 -15.42 -23.71
CA LYS A 229 -22.61 -14.53 -24.86
C LYS A 229 -21.19 -14.65 -25.41
N ALA A 230 -21.08 -15.05 -26.67
CA ALA A 230 -19.83 -14.93 -27.39
C ALA A 230 -19.24 -13.54 -27.11
N PRO A 231 -17.91 -13.38 -26.97
CA PRO A 231 -17.34 -12.05 -26.87
C PRO A 231 -17.91 -11.23 -28.01
N ALA A 232 -18.59 -10.13 -27.67
CA ALA A 232 -19.11 -9.22 -28.68
C ALA A 232 -17.96 -8.89 -29.65
N PRO A 233 -18.24 -8.73 -30.96
CA PRO A 233 -17.22 -8.23 -31.88
C PRO A 233 -16.55 -7.00 -31.27
N ALA A 234 -15.24 -6.89 -31.44
CA ALA A 234 -14.41 -5.81 -30.94
C ALA A 234 -15.09 -4.44 -31.18
N GLY A 235 -15.71 -3.88 -30.13
CA GLY A 235 -16.36 -2.58 -30.20
C GLY A 235 -15.35 -1.44 -30.16
N PRO A 236 -15.77 -0.20 -30.44
CA PRO A 236 -14.87 0.94 -30.44
C PRO A 236 -14.22 1.17 -29.07
N ILE A 237 -12.98 1.64 -29.07
CA ILE A 237 -12.15 1.80 -27.88
C ILE A 237 -12.60 3.01 -27.04
N ALA A 238 -12.63 2.86 -25.72
CA ALA A 238 -12.74 3.98 -24.78
C ALA A 238 -11.54 4.05 -23.83
N PHE A 239 -10.97 5.24 -23.70
CA PHE A 239 -9.86 5.52 -22.80
C PHE A 239 -10.37 6.06 -21.47
N LEU A 240 -9.91 5.46 -20.39
CA LEU A 240 -10.31 5.73 -19.03
C LEU A 240 -9.09 6.20 -18.23
N PHE A 241 -9.17 7.39 -17.65
CA PHE A 241 -8.07 7.98 -16.90
C PHE A 241 -8.34 7.89 -15.38
N PRO A 242 -7.44 7.30 -14.58
CA PRO A 242 -7.63 7.15 -13.15
C PRO A 242 -7.54 8.50 -12.41
N GLY A 243 -8.12 8.53 -11.22
CA GLY A 243 -8.10 9.67 -10.31
C GLY A 243 -7.16 9.47 -9.13
N GLN A 244 -7.22 10.42 -8.19
CA GLN A 244 -6.46 10.39 -6.94
C GLN A 244 -6.69 9.09 -6.16
N GLY A 245 -5.61 8.54 -5.60
CA GLY A 245 -5.58 7.22 -4.94
C GLY A 245 -4.93 6.12 -5.79
N SER A 246 -4.67 6.38 -7.08
CA SER A 246 -3.97 5.44 -7.96
C SER A 246 -2.47 5.72 -8.11
N GLN A 247 -1.96 6.83 -7.55
CA GLN A 247 -0.55 7.19 -7.64
C GLN A 247 0.34 6.18 -6.89
N ALA A 248 1.51 5.91 -7.45
CA ALA A 248 2.51 5.03 -6.85
C ALA A 248 3.91 5.51 -7.22
N VAL A 249 4.85 5.38 -6.27
CA VAL A 249 6.27 5.60 -6.57
C VAL A 249 6.70 4.57 -7.63
N GLY A 250 7.36 5.03 -8.68
CA GLY A 250 7.74 4.27 -9.85
C GLY A 250 6.82 4.38 -11.07
N MET A 251 5.70 5.11 -11.00
CA MET A 251 4.64 5.12 -12.05
C MET A 251 4.98 5.76 -13.40
N LEU A 252 6.22 6.23 -13.61
CA LEU A 252 6.72 6.73 -14.89
C LEU A 252 7.92 5.94 -15.40
N ASN A 253 8.38 4.92 -14.67
CA ASN A 253 9.61 4.21 -15.01
C ASN A 253 9.52 3.48 -16.35
N GLN A 254 8.33 3.15 -16.84
CA GLN A 254 8.15 2.38 -18.07
C GLN A 254 8.00 3.27 -19.31
N SER A 255 7.81 4.58 -19.14
CA SER A 255 7.55 5.53 -20.23
C SER A 255 8.48 6.74 -20.22
N LYS A 256 9.20 7.03 -19.12
CA LYS A 256 10.09 8.20 -19.00
C LYS A 256 11.13 8.30 -20.12
N ASP A 257 11.50 7.17 -20.73
CA ASP A 257 12.49 7.14 -21.81
C ASP A 257 11.94 7.42 -23.21
N ILE A 258 10.61 7.47 -23.37
CA ILE A 258 9.95 7.79 -24.62
C ILE A 258 10.17 9.28 -24.95
N PRO A 259 10.64 9.66 -26.15
CA PRO A 259 10.95 11.06 -26.49
C PRO A 259 9.79 12.04 -26.24
N ALA A 260 8.56 11.65 -26.58
CA ALA A 260 7.37 12.46 -26.33
C ALA A 260 7.10 12.67 -24.83
N VAL A 261 7.39 11.66 -24.00
CA VAL A 261 7.24 11.73 -22.54
C VAL A 261 8.35 12.58 -21.92
N LYS A 262 9.60 12.49 -22.39
CA LYS A 262 10.69 13.40 -21.95
C LYS A 262 10.31 14.86 -22.18
N ALA A 263 9.89 15.20 -23.39
CA ALA A 263 9.46 16.56 -23.72
C ALA A 263 8.21 17.00 -22.91
N MET A 264 7.32 16.07 -22.57
CA MET A 264 6.18 16.35 -21.68
C MET A 264 6.61 16.65 -20.26
N LEU A 265 7.58 15.90 -19.71
CA LEU A 265 8.11 16.09 -18.37
C LEU A 265 8.88 17.40 -18.22
N GLU A 266 9.71 17.76 -19.21
CA GLU A 266 10.40 19.06 -19.24
C GLU A 266 9.42 20.23 -19.24
N ARG A 267 8.31 20.10 -19.98
CA ARG A 267 7.22 21.10 -19.96
C ARG A 267 6.49 21.11 -18.63
N ALA A 268 6.26 19.94 -18.04
CA ALA A 268 5.63 19.83 -16.73
C ALA A 268 6.44 20.53 -15.65
N GLU A 269 7.76 20.32 -15.63
CA GLU A 269 8.67 20.97 -14.70
C GLU A 269 8.61 22.50 -14.80
N ARG A 270 8.58 23.06 -16.02
CA ARG A 270 8.42 24.51 -16.23
C ARG A 270 7.11 25.07 -15.67
N VAL A 271 6.00 24.34 -15.80
CA VAL A 271 4.68 24.78 -15.30
C VAL A 271 4.57 24.60 -13.78
N LEU A 272 5.10 23.50 -13.26
CA LEU A 272 4.97 23.13 -11.85
C LEU A 272 6.00 23.83 -10.96
N GLY A 273 7.21 24.07 -11.47
CA GLY A 273 8.33 24.65 -10.75
C GLY A 273 9.12 23.64 -9.90
N TYR A 274 8.96 22.34 -10.15
CA TYR A 274 9.68 21.27 -9.47
C TYR A 274 9.81 20.04 -10.37
N ASP A 275 10.78 19.19 -10.07
CA ASP A 275 11.01 17.92 -10.78
C ASP A 275 9.90 16.91 -10.44
N LEU A 276 8.92 16.81 -11.34
CA LEU A 276 7.84 15.85 -11.23
C LEU A 276 8.32 14.41 -11.49
N LEU A 277 9.32 14.23 -12.36
CA LEU A 277 9.83 12.92 -12.73
C LEU A 277 10.45 12.25 -11.50
N ALA A 278 11.41 12.92 -10.85
CA ALA A 278 12.06 12.43 -9.64
C ALA A 278 11.02 12.08 -8.56
N LEU A 279 10.03 12.95 -8.34
CA LEU A 279 8.96 12.66 -7.38
C LEU A 279 8.15 11.41 -7.74
N CYS A 280 7.84 11.22 -9.03
CA CYS A 280 7.09 10.04 -9.48
C CYS A 280 7.92 8.77 -9.43
N THR A 281 9.23 8.81 -9.67
CA THR A 281 10.08 7.61 -9.76
C THR A 281 10.73 7.23 -8.44
N GLU A 282 11.04 8.19 -7.59
CA GLU A 282 11.84 8.02 -6.37
C GLU A 282 11.05 8.34 -5.09
N GLY A 283 10.01 9.18 -5.17
CA GLY A 283 9.22 9.59 -4.01
C GLY A 283 9.79 10.82 -3.29
N PRO A 284 9.64 10.94 -1.97
CA PRO A 284 9.05 9.99 -1.02
C PRO A 284 7.54 9.80 -1.23
N LYS A 285 7.02 8.63 -0.83
CA LYS A 285 5.61 8.26 -1.05
C LYS A 285 4.65 9.25 -0.39
N GLU A 286 4.97 9.75 0.80
CA GLU A 286 4.14 10.67 1.56
C GLU A 286 3.96 12.00 0.82
N LYS A 287 5.02 12.48 0.16
CA LYS A 287 4.96 13.70 -0.67
C LYS A 287 4.16 13.45 -1.95
N LEU A 288 4.35 12.29 -2.59
CA LEU A 288 3.58 11.92 -3.78
C LEU A 288 2.09 11.74 -3.47
N ASP A 289 1.73 11.26 -2.27
CA ASP A 289 0.35 11.08 -1.83
C ASP A 289 -0.36 12.39 -1.45
N ASP A 290 0.38 13.47 -1.18
CA ASP A 290 -0.21 14.78 -0.93
C ASP A 290 -0.96 15.24 -2.20
N THR A 291 -2.15 15.81 -2.00
CA THR A 291 -3.07 16.25 -3.06
C THR A 291 -2.42 17.23 -4.02
N ILE A 292 -1.53 18.10 -3.52
CA ILE A 292 -0.82 19.11 -4.31
C ILE A 292 0.05 18.45 -5.39
N TYR A 293 0.63 17.28 -5.10
CA TYR A 293 1.55 16.58 -6.00
C TYR A 293 0.92 15.40 -6.74
N SER A 294 0.09 14.60 -6.05
CA SER A 294 -0.59 13.43 -6.64
C SER A 294 -1.41 13.80 -7.87
N GLN A 295 -2.08 14.96 -7.87
CA GLN A 295 -2.93 15.36 -8.98
C GLN A 295 -2.13 15.69 -10.26
N PRO A 296 -1.15 16.62 -10.25
CA PRO A 296 -0.26 16.81 -11.40
C PRO A 296 0.44 15.51 -11.84
N ALA A 297 0.87 14.69 -10.88
CA ALA A 297 1.58 13.45 -11.16
C ALA A 297 0.72 12.45 -11.92
N LEU A 298 -0.54 12.23 -11.49
CA LEU A 298 -1.50 11.36 -12.17
C LEU A 298 -1.92 11.89 -13.53
N PHE A 299 -2.06 13.21 -13.67
CA PHE A 299 -2.37 13.85 -14.94
C PHE A 299 -1.28 13.58 -15.98
N VAL A 300 -0.01 13.81 -15.62
CA VAL A 300 1.13 13.54 -16.52
C VAL A 300 1.30 12.05 -16.77
N ALA A 301 1.17 11.20 -15.75
CA ALA A 301 1.27 9.74 -15.93
C ALA A 301 0.17 9.18 -16.84
N GLY A 302 -1.05 9.71 -16.80
CA GLY A 302 -2.12 9.30 -17.71
C GLY A 302 -1.81 9.63 -19.18
N LEU A 303 -1.25 10.81 -19.45
CA LEU A 303 -0.81 11.20 -20.80
C LEU A 303 0.45 10.44 -21.24
N ALA A 304 1.39 10.16 -20.32
CA ALA A 304 2.55 9.33 -20.61
C ALA A 304 2.15 7.88 -20.97
N ALA A 305 1.11 7.34 -20.32
CA ALA A 305 0.53 6.05 -20.68
C ALA A 305 -0.08 6.05 -22.10
N VAL A 306 -0.65 7.17 -22.56
CA VAL A 306 -1.10 7.32 -23.95
C VAL A 306 0.08 7.24 -24.91
N GLU A 307 1.18 7.94 -24.63
CA GLU A 307 2.38 7.92 -25.50
C GLU A 307 3.07 6.56 -25.51
N LYS A 308 3.10 5.87 -24.37
CA LYS A 308 3.54 4.47 -24.31
C LYS A 308 2.66 3.56 -25.15
N LEU A 309 1.33 3.65 -25.00
CA LEU A 309 0.40 2.89 -25.83
C LEU A 309 0.57 3.23 -27.32
N ARG A 310 0.85 4.49 -27.66
CA ARG A 310 1.11 4.91 -29.03
C ARG A 310 2.37 4.25 -29.59
N ALA A 311 3.43 4.10 -28.80
CA ALA A 311 4.64 3.40 -29.22
C ALA A 311 4.42 1.89 -29.42
N GLU A 312 3.58 1.26 -28.59
CA GLU A 312 3.30 -0.19 -28.64
C GLU A 312 2.20 -0.57 -29.64
N ASN A 313 1.18 0.27 -29.78
CA ASN A 313 -0.01 0.03 -30.59
C ASN A 313 -0.64 1.36 -31.07
N PRO A 314 -0.07 2.00 -32.11
CA PRO A 314 -0.59 3.26 -32.65
C PRO A 314 -2.06 3.17 -33.05
N ALA A 315 -2.48 2.04 -33.65
CA ALA A 315 -3.85 1.83 -34.10
C ALA A 315 -4.88 1.87 -32.97
N ALA A 316 -4.51 1.47 -31.74
CA ALA A 316 -5.41 1.59 -30.59
C ALA A 316 -5.63 3.05 -30.16
N VAL A 317 -4.60 3.89 -30.28
CA VAL A 317 -4.70 5.32 -29.94
C VAL A 317 -5.47 6.08 -31.02
N ASP A 318 -5.20 5.79 -32.29
CA ASP A 318 -5.89 6.42 -33.42
C ASP A 318 -7.35 5.94 -33.52
N GLY A 319 -7.63 4.72 -33.06
CA GLY A 319 -8.98 4.15 -32.95
C GLY A 319 -9.73 4.50 -31.67
N ALA A 320 -9.19 5.37 -30.80
CA ALA A 320 -9.86 5.81 -29.59
C ALA A 320 -11.13 6.58 -29.94
N ALA A 321 -12.29 6.07 -29.50
CA ALA A 321 -13.59 6.54 -29.96
C ALA A 321 -14.38 7.29 -28.88
N SER A 322 -13.85 7.38 -27.67
CA SER A 322 -14.39 8.16 -26.53
C SER A 322 -13.38 8.16 -25.38
N ALA A 323 -13.49 9.14 -24.48
CA ALA A 323 -12.71 9.18 -23.25
C ALA A 323 -13.56 9.52 -22.03
N ALA A 324 -13.14 9.07 -20.87
CA ALA A 324 -13.68 9.48 -19.58
C ALA A 324 -12.56 9.44 -18.54
N GLY A 325 -12.68 10.20 -17.47
CA GLY A 325 -11.72 10.08 -16.38
C GLY A 325 -12.36 10.32 -15.03
N LEU A 326 -11.79 9.68 -14.02
CA LEU A 326 -12.35 9.69 -12.67
C LEU A 326 -11.83 10.92 -11.92
N SER A 327 -12.73 11.85 -11.58
CA SER A 327 -12.41 13.10 -10.89
C SER A 327 -11.33 13.89 -11.64
N LEU A 328 -10.11 13.96 -11.11
CA LEU A 328 -8.93 14.50 -11.78
C LEU A 328 -8.74 13.95 -13.21
N GLY A 329 -9.01 12.65 -13.43
CA GLY A 329 -8.83 12.03 -14.74
C GLY A 329 -9.66 12.70 -15.84
N GLU A 330 -10.72 13.43 -15.51
CA GLU A 330 -11.53 14.19 -16.47
C GLU A 330 -10.70 15.26 -17.19
N TYR A 331 -9.76 15.91 -16.49
CA TYR A 331 -8.84 16.89 -17.06
C TYR A 331 -7.86 16.21 -18.01
N THR A 332 -7.35 15.03 -17.64
CA THR A 332 -6.53 14.19 -18.52
C THR A 332 -7.29 13.77 -19.78
N ALA A 333 -8.57 13.39 -19.63
CA ALA A 333 -9.43 13.03 -20.76
C ALA A 333 -9.70 14.21 -21.70
N LEU A 334 -9.90 15.41 -21.16
CA LEU A 334 -10.11 16.63 -21.94
C LEU A 334 -8.85 17.05 -22.68
N VAL A 335 -7.68 16.98 -22.05
CA VAL A 335 -6.40 17.23 -22.72
C VAL A 335 -6.13 16.16 -23.78
N PHE A 336 -6.35 14.89 -23.45
CA PHE A 336 -6.26 13.82 -24.43
C PHE A 336 -7.15 14.15 -25.62
N SER A 337 -8.42 14.52 -25.42
CA SER A 337 -9.39 14.86 -26.49
C SER A 337 -9.07 16.14 -27.28
N GLY A 338 -8.07 16.92 -26.86
CA GLY A 338 -7.67 18.17 -27.52
C GLY A 338 -8.57 19.36 -27.18
N ALA A 339 -9.52 19.19 -26.25
CA ALA A 339 -10.36 20.27 -25.74
C ALA A 339 -9.54 21.30 -24.93
N ILE A 340 -8.45 20.87 -24.29
CA ILE A 340 -7.56 21.73 -23.51
C ILE A 340 -6.11 21.41 -23.91
N SER A 341 -5.24 22.41 -23.99
CA SER A 341 -3.81 22.20 -24.22
C SER A 341 -3.15 21.48 -23.04
N PHE A 342 -1.98 20.87 -23.24
CA PHE A 342 -1.25 20.22 -22.14
C PHE A 342 -0.88 21.22 -21.05
N GLU A 343 -0.32 22.36 -21.44
CA GLU A 343 0.16 23.40 -20.55
C GLU A 343 -0.99 24.03 -19.76
N ASP A 344 -2.12 24.32 -20.43
CA ASP A 344 -3.29 24.88 -19.74
C ASP A 344 -3.97 23.85 -18.84
N GLY A 345 -4.08 22.59 -19.29
CA GLY A 345 -4.59 21.51 -18.46
C GLY A 345 -3.76 21.32 -17.19
N LEU A 346 -2.42 21.38 -17.30
CA LEU A 346 -1.53 21.26 -16.16
C LEU A 346 -1.60 22.48 -15.22
N LYS A 347 -1.74 23.71 -15.77
CA LYS A 347 -2.00 24.91 -14.95
C LYS A 347 -3.30 24.77 -14.15
N VAL A 348 -4.39 24.36 -14.81
CA VAL A 348 -5.69 24.13 -14.18
C VAL A 348 -5.58 23.05 -13.11
N VAL A 349 -4.92 21.92 -13.38
CA VAL A 349 -4.70 20.84 -12.41
C VAL A 349 -3.86 21.31 -11.22
N LYS A 350 -2.82 22.13 -11.43
CA LYS A 350 -2.01 22.72 -10.35
C LYS A 350 -2.86 23.59 -9.42
N VAL A 351 -3.71 24.46 -9.99
CA VAL A 351 -4.62 25.31 -9.21
C VAL A 351 -5.66 24.46 -8.49
N ARG A 352 -6.30 23.50 -9.17
CA ARG A 352 -7.24 22.55 -8.58
C ARG A 352 -6.63 21.82 -7.38
N ALA A 353 -5.43 21.27 -7.54
CA ALA A 353 -4.76 20.49 -6.52
C ALA A 353 -4.44 21.33 -5.27
N SER A 354 -3.86 22.52 -5.48
CA SER A 354 -3.50 23.44 -4.39
C SER A 354 -4.72 24.01 -3.68
N SER A 355 -5.76 24.40 -4.41
CA SER A 355 -6.98 24.96 -3.83
C SER A 355 -7.79 23.90 -3.07
N MET A 356 -7.88 22.67 -3.58
CA MET A 356 -8.50 21.55 -2.86
C MET A 356 -7.71 21.18 -1.61
N ALA A 357 -6.37 21.18 -1.66
CA ALA A 357 -5.54 20.92 -0.50
C ALA A 357 -5.66 22.03 0.57
N ALA A 358 -5.81 23.29 0.16
CA ALA A 358 -6.07 24.40 1.06
C ALA A 358 -7.46 24.29 1.70
N ALA A 359 -8.51 24.03 0.89
CA ALA A 359 -9.85 23.79 1.39
C ALA A 359 -9.89 22.60 2.38
N ALA A 360 -9.10 21.56 2.12
CA ALA A 360 -9.00 20.39 2.99
C ALA A 360 -8.39 20.66 4.38
N LYS A 361 -7.60 21.72 4.51
CA LYS A 361 -7.00 22.15 5.78
C LYS A 361 -7.84 23.25 6.47
N ALA A 362 -8.81 23.82 5.75
CA ALA A 362 -9.62 24.92 6.24
C ALA A 362 -10.85 24.41 7.02
N GLY A 363 -11.22 25.14 8.07
CA GLY A 363 -12.44 24.87 8.81
C GLY A 363 -12.40 23.58 9.63
N ARG A 364 -13.57 22.94 9.75
CA ARG A 364 -13.77 21.76 10.59
C ARG A 364 -13.13 20.51 9.94
N PRO A 365 -12.54 19.59 10.72
CA PRO A 365 -12.01 18.34 10.16
C PRO A 365 -13.06 17.58 9.36
N HIS A 366 -12.69 17.17 8.15
CA HIS A 366 -13.59 16.52 7.21
C HIS A 366 -12.84 15.50 6.34
N GLY A 367 -13.55 14.61 5.66
CA GLY A 367 -12.93 13.52 4.89
C GLY A 367 -13.90 12.77 4.00
N MET A 368 -13.56 11.51 3.69
CA MET A 368 -14.38 10.63 2.86
C MET A 368 -14.48 9.22 3.48
N LEU A 369 -15.64 8.58 3.32
CA LEU A 369 -16.01 7.27 3.82
C LEU A 369 -16.47 6.39 2.65
N SER A 370 -15.76 5.30 2.38
CA SER A 370 -16.19 4.31 1.40
C SER A 370 -17.25 3.39 2.00
N VAL A 371 -18.42 3.31 1.36
CA VAL A 371 -19.55 2.47 1.77
C VAL A 371 -19.85 1.46 0.67
N VAL A 372 -19.84 0.16 1.04
CA VAL A 372 -20.09 -0.96 0.13
C VAL A 372 -21.17 -1.87 0.72
N GLY A 373 -22.14 -2.26 -0.10
CA GLY A 373 -23.17 -3.25 0.24
C GLY A 373 -24.57 -2.67 0.48
N LEU A 374 -24.74 -1.34 0.46
CA LEU A 374 -26.05 -0.69 0.52
C LEU A 374 -26.53 -0.29 -0.87
N ASN A 375 -27.84 -0.36 -1.11
CA ASN A 375 -28.44 0.29 -2.28
C ASN A 375 -28.51 1.82 -2.08
N ASP A 376 -28.79 2.55 -3.16
CA ASP A 376 -28.79 4.01 -3.12
C ASP A 376 -29.87 4.56 -2.18
N ALA A 377 -31.08 3.97 -2.18
CA ALA A 377 -32.17 4.44 -1.33
C ALA A 377 -31.84 4.33 0.16
N ASP A 378 -31.22 3.23 0.58
CA ASP A 378 -30.85 3.02 1.98
C ASP A 378 -29.66 3.88 2.40
N LEU A 379 -28.69 4.11 1.51
CA LEU A 379 -27.60 5.05 1.79
C LEU A 379 -28.11 6.49 1.90
N GLU A 380 -29.03 6.91 1.03
CA GLU A 380 -29.62 8.26 1.09
C GLU A 380 -30.43 8.46 2.39
N LYS A 381 -31.11 7.42 2.89
CA LYS A 381 -31.74 7.47 4.24
C LYS A 381 -30.70 7.67 5.33
N VAL A 382 -29.60 6.91 5.32
CA VAL A 382 -28.50 7.05 6.28
C VAL A 382 -27.95 8.48 6.26
N VAL A 383 -27.69 9.04 5.07
CA VAL A 383 -27.20 10.41 4.91
C VAL A 383 -28.22 11.43 5.43
N ALA A 384 -29.52 11.26 5.12
CA ALA A 384 -30.58 12.15 5.58
C ALA A 384 -30.75 12.12 7.12
N GLU A 385 -30.66 10.94 7.74
CA GLU A 385 -30.69 10.79 9.20
C GLU A 385 -29.52 11.50 9.86
N VAL A 386 -28.31 11.35 9.32
CA VAL A 386 -27.10 12.04 9.81
C VAL A 386 -27.25 13.56 9.67
N ASN A 387 -27.72 14.05 8.53
CA ASN A 387 -27.94 15.49 8.31
C ASN A 387 -29.05 16.04 9.22
N THR A 388 -30.07 15.24 9.56
CA THR A 388 -31.10 15.64 10.52
C THR A 388 -30.53 15.73 11.94
N LYS A 389 -29.66 14.79 12.30
CA LYS A 389 -29.01 14.74 13.62
C LYS A 389 -27.94 15.82 13.79
N LEU A 390 -27.23 16.17 12.72
CA LEU A 390 -26.13 17.12 12.68
C LEU A 390 -26.38 18.17 11.56
N PRO A 391 -27.34 19.10 11.75
CA PRO A 391 -27.75 20.04 10.70
C PRO A 391 -26.65 21.00 10.26
N ASP A 392 -25.68 21.28 11.13
CA ASP A 392 -24.52 22.14 10.83
C ASP A 392 -23.37 21.38 10.17
N SER A 393 -23.53 20.07 9.94
CA SER A 393 -22.50 19.23 9.32
C SER A 393 -22.84 18.87 7.88
N VAL A 394 -21.85 18.92 6.99
CA VAL A 394 -21.98 18.38 5.64
C VAL A 394 -21.82 16.87 5.73
N CYS A 395 -22.79 16.12 5.19
CA CYS A 395 -22.69 14.70 4.88
C CYS A 395 -23.48 14.43 3.60
N ARG A 396 -22.82 13.91 2.56
CA ARG A 396 -23.49 13.57 1.30
C ARG A 396 -22.76 12.49 0.52
N VAL A 397 -23.47 11.81 -0.37
CA VAL A 397 -22.85 10.94 -1.37
C VAL A 397 -22.03 11.82 -2.33
N ALA A 398 -20.76 11.49 -2.47
CA ALA A 398 -19.76 12.22 -3.25
C ALA A 398 -19.26 11.45 -4.48
N ASN A 399 -19.36 10.10 -4.46
CA ASN A 399 -19.00 9.29 -5.61
C ASN A 399 -19.95 8.10 -5.75
N TYR A 400 -20.50 7.92 -6.95
CA TYR A 400 -21.23 6.73 -7.38
C TYR A 400 -20.28 5.85 -8.20
N LEU A 401 -19.63 4.86 -7.58
CA LEU A 401 -18.50 4.15 -8.18
C LEU A 401 -18.90 2.88 -8.97
N PHE A 402 -19.70 2.01 -8.35
CA PHE A 402 -20.21 0.75 -8.92
C PHE A 402 -21.43 0.29 -8.12
N PRO A 403 -22.23 -0.71 -8.57
CA PRO A 403 -23.42 -1.15 -7.85
C PRO A 403 -23.18 -1.39 -6.36
N SER A 404 -23.93 -0.66 -5.54
CA SER A 404 -23.79 -0.69 -4.07
C SER A 404 -22.39 -0.34 -3.55
N GLY A 405 -21.63 0.45 -4.31
CA GLY A 405 -20.34 1.02 -3.95
C GLY A 405 -20.36 2.51 -4.13
N ARG A 406 -20.37 3.22 -3.01
CA ARG A 406 -20.44 4.68 -2.93
C ARG A 406 -19.34 5.22 -2.04
N VAL A 407 -19.09 6.51 -2.16
CA VAL A 407 -18.31 7.26 -1.19
C VAL A 407 -19.19 8.37 -0.64
N VAL A 408 -19.25 8.47 0.68
CA VAL A 408 -19.88 9.56 1.41
C VAL A 408 -18.76 10.51 1.88
N SER A 409 -18.94 11.81 1.69
CA SER A 409 -17.96 12.81 2.10
C SER A 409 -18.63 13.87 2.97
N GLY A 410 -17.86 14.44 3.90
CA GLY A 410 -18.42 15.35 4.89
C GLY A 410 -17.49 15.62 6.06
N HIS A 411 -18.00 16.34 7.06
CA HIS A 411 -17.30 16.55 8.33
C HIS A 411 -17.08 15.22 9.06
N LYS A 412 -15.96 15.08 9.79
CA LYS A 412 -15.54 13.81 10.39
C LYS A 412 -16.56 13.25 11.37
N ASP A 413 -17.16 14.10 12.19
CA ASP A 413 -18.26 13.75 13.11
C ASP A 413 -19.47 13.16 12.38
N ALA A 414 -19.87 13.77 11.26
CA ALA A 414 -20.96 13.25 10.45
C ALA A 414 -20.59 11.94 9.74
N LEU A 415 -19.33 11.77 9.33
CA LEU A 415 -18.86 10.52 8.74
C LEU A 415 -18.78 9.37 9.76
N GLU A 416 -18.43 9.66 11.02
CA GLU A 416 -18.47 8.67 12.10
C GLU A 416 -19.90 8.18 12.37
N GLU A 417 -20.87 9.08 12.36
CA GLU A 417 -22.29 8.71 12.48
C GLU A 417 -22.78 7.97 11.24
N ALA A 418 -22.42 8.42 10.04
CA ALA A 418 -22.74 7.72 8.78
C ALA A 418 -22.14 6.32 8.73
N GLN A 419 -20.92 6.12 9.26
CA GLN A 419 -20.29 4.81 9.34
C GLN A 419 -21.08 3.86 10.25
N LYS A 420 -21.46 4.31 11.46
CA LYS A 420 -22.28 3.51 12.39
C LYS A 420 -23.63 3.15 11.78
N ALA A 421 -24.33 4.15 11.23
CA ALA A 421 -25.64 3.97 10.62
C ALA A 421 -25.59 3.07 9.37
N ALA A 422 -24.57 3.20 8.52
CA ALA A 422 -24.39 2.34 7.36
C ALA A 422 -24.15 0.87 7.77
N VAL A 423 -23.33 0.62 8.80
CA VAL A 423 -23.12 -0.74 9.33
C VAL A 423 -24.41 -1.31 9.91
N ALA A 424 -25.16 -0.51 10.68
CA ALA A 424 -26.45 -0.92 11.23
C ALA A 424 -27.49 -1.22 10.12
N ALA A 425 -27.45 -0.49 9.01
CA ALA A 425 -28.28 -0.71 7.83
C ALA A 425 -27.83 -1.91 6.97
N GLY A 426 -26.76 -2.61 7.33
CA GLY A 426 -26.30 -3.83 6.65
C GLY A 426 -25.20 -3.62 5.60
N ALA A 427 -24.46 -2.50 5.65
CA ALA A 427 -23.29 -2.32 4.79
C ALA A 427 -22.26 -3.44 5.04
N ILE A 428 -21.76 -4.05 3.95
CA ILE A 428 -20.68 -5.04 3.99
C ILE A 428 -19.38 -4.40 4.46
N LYS A 429 -19.13 -3.16 4.07
CA LYS A 429 -17.93 -2.40 4.45
C LYS A 429 -18.26 -0.90 4.52
N ALA A 430 -17.86 -0.25 5.60
CA ALA A 430 -17.86 1.21 5.74
C ALA A 430 -16.51 1.64 6.34
N VAL A 431 -15.61 2.22 5.53
CA VAL A 431 -14.21 2.51 5.92
C VAL A 431 -13.76 3.87 5.43
N SER A 432 -13.17 4.66 6.33
CA SER A 432 -12.59 5.97 6.03
C SER A 432 -11.46 5.86 5.00
N LEU A 433 -11.45 6.77 4.04
CA LEU A 433 -10.41 6.86 3.02
C LEU A 433 -9.25 7.73 3.52
N ALA A 434 -8.03 7.33 3.21
CA ALA A 434 -6.80 8.09 3.50
C ALA A 434 -6.64 9.24 2.50
N VAL A 435 -7.53 10.23 2.58
CA VAL A 435 -7.52 11.45 1.76
C VAL A 435 -7.54 12.67 2.67
N SER A 436 -7.04 13.79 2.16
CA SER A 436 -6.87 15.02 2.93
C SER A 436 -8.19 15.73 3.26
N GLY A 437 -9.25 15.56 2.47
CA GLY A 437 -10.50 16.28 2.65
C GLY A 437 -11.74 15.65 2.03
N ALA A 438 -12.88 16.31 2.21
CA ALA A 438 -14.21 15.88 1.77
C ALA A 438 -14.50 16.35 0.34
N PHE A 439 -13.80 15.74 -0.62
CA PHE A 439 -13.92 16.10 -2.04
C PHE A 439 -15.32 15.83 -2.61
N HIS A 440 -15.70 16.56 -3.66
CA HIS A 440 -16.99 16.45 -4.34
C HIS A 440 -18.18 16.82 -3.43
N THR A 441 -17.96 17.82 -2.57
CA THR A 441 -18.98 18.39 -1.68
C THR A 441 -18.88 19.91 -1.63
N THR A 442 -19.87 20.56 -1.01
CA THR A 442 -19.88 22.02 -0.79
C THR A 442 -18.69 22.51 0.04
N LEU A 443 -18.00 21.63 0.78
CA LEU A 443 -16.77 22.00 1.50
C LEU A 443 -15.63 22.40 0.55
N MET A 444 -15.71 22.03 -0.73
CA MET A 444 -14.76 22.43 -1.77
C MET A 444 -15.15 23.74 -2.47
N GLN A 445 -16.12 24.50 -1.96
CA GLN A 445 -16.55 25.77 -2.58
C GLN A 445 -15.40 26.77 -2.78
N PRO A 446 -14.47 26.98 -1.83
CA PRO A 446 -13.31 27.85 -2.07
C PRO A 446 -12.41 27.36 -3.21
N ALA A 447 -12.28 26.03 -3.36
CA ALA A 447 -11.49 25.43 -4.43
C ALA A 447 -12.17 25.60 -5.81
N ARG A 448 -13.50 25.57 -5.84
CA ARG A 448 -14.31 25.84 -7.03
C ARG A 448 -14.09 27.25 -7.56
N GLU A 449 -14.08 28.26 -6.69
CA GLU A 449 -13.87 29.67 -7.08
C GLU A 449 -12.50 29.88 -7.72
N ALA A 450 -11.45 29.36 -7.09
CA ALA A 450 -10.09 29.40 -7.65
C ALA A 450 -9.99 28.64 -8.99
N LEU A 451 -10.74 27.54 -9.15
CA LEU A 451 -10.78 26.78 -10.39
C LEU A 451 -11.48 27.55 -11.51
N GLU A 452 -12.58 28.22 -11.21
CA GLU A 452 -13.33 29.03 -12.17
C GLU A 452 -12.48 30.19 -12.70
N GLU A 453 -11.70 30.84 -11.83
CA GLU A 453 -10.76 31.89 -12.22
C GLU A 453 -9.71 31.39 -13.22
N VAL A 454 -9.06 30.25 -12.95
CA VAL A 454 -8.04 29.72 -13.89
C VAL A 454 -8.68 29.20 -15.18
N LEU A 455 -9.89 28.64 -15.14
CA LEU A 455 -10.59 28.18 -16.35
C LEU A 455 -10.94 29.35 -17.27
N ASN A 456 -11.28 30.52 -16.72
CA ASN A 456 -11.52 31.74 -17.51
C ASN A 456 -10.25 32.29 -18.18
N SER A 457 -9.06 31.85 -17.75
CA SER A 457 -7.78 32.28 -18.32
C SER A 457 -7.27 31.40 -19.47
N ILE A 458 -7.96 30.30 -19.79
CA ILE A 458 -7.52 29.32 -20.78
C ILE A 458 -8.53 29.19 -21.94
N GLU A 459 -8.05 28.66 -23.07
CA GLU A 459 -8.92 28.34 -24.20
C GLU A 459 -9.44 26.89 -24.06
N ILE A 460 -10.76 26.72 -24.10
CA ILE A 460 -11.43 25.41 -24.14
C ILE A 460 -12.06 25.24 -25.52
N LYS A 461 -11.71 24.15 -26.19
CA LYS A 461 -12.17 23.77 -27.54
C LYS A 461 -13.14 22.61 -27.48
N GLU A 462 -13.85 22.40 -28.58
CA GLU A 462 -14.65 21.19 -28.74
C GLU A 462 -13.74 19.94 -28.75
N PRO A 463 -14.06 18.91 -27.94
CA PRO A 463 -13.33 17.64 -27.95
C PRO A 463 -13.37 16.96 -29.32
N ARG A 464 -12.23 16.46 -29.83
CA ARG A 464 -12.22 15.71 -31.10
C ARG A 464 -12.93 14.35 -31.02
N ILE A 465 -13.14 13.86 -29.80
CA ILE A 465 -13.86 12.62 -29.49
C ILE A 465 -14.78 12.88 -28.29
N PRO A 466 -15.90 12.16 -28.15
CA PRO A 466 -16.78 12.29 -26.99
C PRO A 466 -16.05 12.10 -25.66
N VAL A 467 -16.21 13.08 -24.75
CA VAL A 467 -15.70 13.00 -23.36
C VAL A 467 -16.89 12.99 -22.40
N TYR A 468 -16.89 12.07 -21.44
CA TYR A 468 -18.00 11.93 -20.47
C TYR A 468 -17.74 12.71 -19.19
N SER A 469 -18.73 13.52 -18.80
CA SER A 469 -18.74 14.32 -17.59
C SER A 469 -19.01 13.50 -16.33
N ASN A 470 -18.29 13.82 -15.27
CA ASN A 470 -18.44 13.28 -13.92
C ASN A 470 -19.71 13.83 -13.25
N VAL A 471 -20.15 15.03 -13.62
CA VAL A 471 -21.32 15.70 -13.02
C VAL A 471 -22.62 15.13 -13.56
N THR A 472 -22.70 14.92 -14.88
CA THR A 472 -23.93 14.49 -15.57
C THR A 472 -23.96 12.99 -15.86
N GLY A 473 -22.79 12.33 -15.94
CA GLY A 473 -22.66 10.95 -16.41
C GLY A 473 -22.89 10.79 -17.92
N LYS A 474 -22.91 11.90 -18.67
CA LYS A 474 -23.18 11.97 -20.11
C LYS A 474 -22.00 12.63 -20.85
N VAL A 475 -22.00 12.52 -22.17
CA VAL A 475 -21.03 13.22 -23.04
C VAL A 475 -21.21 14.73 -22.91
N PHE A 476 -20.11 15.48 -22.87
CA PHE A 476 -20.15 16.94 -23.01
C PHE A 476 -20.68 17.33 -24.38
N GLU A 477 -21.66 18.24 -24.41
CA GLU A 477 -22.28 18.73 -25.64
C GLU A 477 -21.33 19.63 -26.42
N ASP A 478 -20.70 20.59 -25.74
CA ASP A 478 -19.79 21.56 -26.36
C ASP A 478 -18.74 22.13 -25.37
N ALA A 479 -17.88 23.02 -25.86
CA ALA A 479 -16.85 23.68 -25.06
C ALA A 479 -17.42 24.57 -23.91
N LYS A 480 -18.61 25.14 -24.09
CA LYS A 480 -19.25 25.99 -23.07
C LYS A 480 -19.75 25.14 -21.91
N GLU A 481 -20.31 23.97 -22.20
CA GLU A 481 -20.72 23.03 -21.18
C GLU A 481 -19.52 22.53 -20.36
N ILE A 482 -18.38 22.26 -21.02
CA ILE A 482 -17.13 21.91 -20.32
C ILE A 482 -16.73 23.00 -19.32
N ALA A 483 -16.68 24.26 -19.78
CA ALA A 483 -16.34 25.40 -18.92
C ALA A 483 -17.28 25.54 -17.72
N ALA A 484 -18.58 25.29 -17.92
CA ALA A 484 -19.60 25.38 -16.86
C ALA A 484 -19.57 24.21 -15.87
N LEU A 485 -19.24 23.01 -16.32
CA LEU A 485 -19.31 21.78 -15.51
C LEU A 485 -18.02 21.49 -14.73
N LEU A 486 -16.84 21.90 -15.20
CA LEU A 486 -15.58 21.65 -14.47
C LEU A 486 -15.54 22.29 -13.06
N PRO A 487 -15.97 23.54 -12.83
CA PRO A 487 -16.08 24.10 -11.48
C PRO A 487 -17.10 23.34 -10.62
N ARG A 488 -18.23 22.94 -11.22
CA ARG A 488 -19.27 22.15 -10.55
C ARG A 488 -18.77 20.77 -10.12
N GLN A 489 -17.88 20.17 -10.90
CA GLN A 489 -17.26 18.87 -10.61
C GLN A 489 -16.61 18.81 -9.22
N LEU A 490 -16.07 19.92 -8.70
CA LEU A 490 -15.39 19.95 -7.41
C LEU A 490 -16.36 19.82 -6.22
N VAL A 491 -17.61 20.23 -6.41
CA VAL A 491 -18.62 20.35 -5.34
C VAL A 491 -19.83 19.45 -5.54
N GLU A 492 -19.92 18.79 -6.70
CA GLU A 492 -20.98 17.85 -7.06
C GLU A 492 -20.47 16.41 -7.15
N PRO A 493 -21.33 15.41 -6.92
CA PRO A 493 -20.92 14.02 -6.87
C PRO A 493 -20.41 13.50 -8.21
N VAL A 494 -19.39 12.65 -8.17
CA VAL A 494 -18.86 11.94 -9.35
C VAL A 494 -19.77 10.76 -9.71
N ARG A 495 -20.38 10.81 -10.89
CA ARG A 495 -21.28 9.80 -11.45
C ARG A 495 -20.54 8.72 -12.26
N TRP A 496 -19.55 8.06 -11.65
CA TRP A 496 -18.70 7.10 -12.36
C TRP A 496 -19.44 5.85 -12.86
N GLU A 497 -20.27 5.22 -12.03
CA GLU A 497 -21.09 4.08 -12.44
C GLU A 497 -22.00 4.45 -13.63
N PRO A 498 -22.79 5.54 -13.58
CA PRO A 498 -23.54 6.01 -14.74
C PRO A 498 -22.67 6.23 -15.99
N THR A 499 -21.49 6.86 -15.86
CA THR A 499 -20.56 7.07 -16.99
C THR A 499 -20.15 5.76 -17.66
N ILE A 500 -19.73 4.76 -16.88
CA ILE A 500 -19.34 3.45 -17.44
C ILE A 500 -20.54 2.76 -18.10
N ARG A 501 -21.74 2.82 -17.49
CA ARG A 501 -22.95 2.27 -18.09
C ARG A 501 -23.30 2.95 -19.42
N ALA A 502 -23.17 4.28 -19.49
CA ALA A 502 -23.42 5.05 -20.70
C ALA A 502 -22.43 4.70 -21.82
N LEU A 503 -21.13 4.52 -21.49
CA LEU A 503 -20.11 4.04 -22.43
C LEU A 503 -20.46 2.67 -23.00
N VAL A 504 -20.79 1.70 -22.13
CA VAL A 504 -21.15 0.34 -22.54
C VAL A 504 -22.45 0.33 -23.36
N ALA A 505 -23.46 1.10 -22.96
CA ALA A 505 -24.72 1.23 -23.70
C ALA A 505 -24.51 1.85 -25.10
N ALA A 506 -23.52 2.73 -25.26
CA ALA A 506 -23.08 3.27 -26.55
C ALA A 506 -22.20 2.30 -27.36
N GLY A 507 -22.06 1.04 -26.93
CA GLY A 507 -21.30 0.00 -27.63
C GLY A 507 -19.78 0.04 -27.41
N LYS A 508 -19.28 0.91 -26.52
CA LYS A 508 -17.85 1.05 -26.22
C LYS A 508 -17.41 -0.01 -25.21
N ASN A 509 -17.15 -1.23 -25.69
CA ASN A 509 -16.85 -2.39 -24.85
C ASN A 509 -15.36 -2.76 -24.77
N GLN A 510 -14.49 -2.05 -25.50
CA GLN A 510 -13.03 -2.14 -25.36
C GLN A 510 -12.51 -1.00 -24.50
N LEU A 511 -12.28 -1.27 -23.22
CA LEU A 511 -11.89 -0.27 -22.24
C LEU A 511 -10.38 -0.35 -21.94
N PHE A 512 -9.71 0.80 -21.95
CA PHE A 512 -8.30 0.93 -21.57
C PHE A 512 -8.19 1.88 -20.38
N GLU A 513 -7.62 1.43 -19.27
CA GLU A 513 -7.19 2.31 -18.18
C GLU A 513 -5.77 2.77 -18.45
N LEU A 514 -5.59 4.08 -18.65
CA LEU A 514 -4.32 4.72 -19.01
C LEU A 514 -3.81 5.52 -17.81
N GLY A 515 -2.81 4.97 -17.12
CA GLY A 515 -2.27 5.53 -15.88
C GLY A 515 -1.93 4.43 -14.87
N PRO A 516 -1.42 4.82 -13.69
CA PRO A 516 -0.99 3.86 -12.67
C PRO A 516 -2.16 3.11 -12.03
N GLY A 517 -1.86 1.92 -11.52
CA GLY A 517 -2.82 1.08 -10.83
C GLY A 517 -3.83 0.42 -11.77
N ALA A 518 -4.91 -0.12 -11.20
CA ALA A 518 -5.98 -0.79 -11.93
C ALA A 518 -7.34 -0.57 -11.25
N GLN A 519 -7.52 0.62 -10.67
CA GLN A 519 -8.66 0.96 -9.83
C GLN A 519 -9.95 0.95 -10.65
N ILE A 520 -9.94 1.56 -11.84
CA ILE A 520 -11.10 1.59 -12.72
C ILE A 520 -11.43 0.19 -13.19
N LYS A 521 -10.44 -0.61 -13.61
CA LYS A 521 -10.65 -2.01 -13.98
C LYS A 521 -11.34 -2.82 -12.87
N ALA A 522 -10.93 -2.61 -11.62
CA ALA A 522 -11.55 -3.27 -10.46
C ALA A 522 -13.02 -2.86 -10.28
N MET A 523 -13.35 -1.58 -10.50
CA MET A 523 -14.73 -1.07 -10.44
C MET A 523 -15.57 -1.60 -11.61
N VAL A 524 -15.05 -1.59 -12.84
CA VAL A 524 -15.77 -2.09 -14.03
C VAL A 524 -16.16 -3.56 -13.88
N LYS A 525 -15.33 -4.38 -13.23
CA LYS A 525 -15.69 -5.76 -12.90
C LYS A 525 -17.04 -5.89 -12.18
N ARG A 526 -17.40 -4.89 -11.37
CA ARG A 526 -18.66 -4.84 -10.60
C ARG A 526 -19.79 -4.13 -11.35
N ILE A 527 -19.48 -3.29 -12.34
CA ILE A 527 -20.47 -2.56 -13.14
C ILE A 527 -20.94 -3.42 -14.32
N ASP A 528 -19.99 -3.95 -15.08
CA ASP A 528 -20.22 -4.77 -16.27
C ASP A 528 -19.11 -5.85 -16.42
N PRO A 529 -19.38 -7.10 -16.00
CA PRO A 529 -18.41 -8.21 -16.14
C PRO A 529 -18.03 -8.53 -17.58
N GLY A 530 -18.87 -8.17 -18.57
CA GLY A 530 -18.60 -8.38 -19.99
C GLY A 530 -17.51 -7.44 -20.49
N ALA A 531 -17.67 -6.14 -20.23
CA ALA A 531 -16.69 -5.12 -20.57
C ALA A 531 -15.37 -5.33 -19.79
N TRP A 532 -15.43 -5.85 -18.56
CA TRP A 532 -14.24 -6.20 -17.79
C TRP A 532 -13.35 -7.24 -18.48
N GLY A 533 -13.93 -8.22 -19.19
CA GLY A 533 -13.19 -9.30 -19.84
C GLY A 533 -12.23 -8.82 -20.94
N ALA A 534 -12.60 -7.74 -21.65
CA ALA A 534 -11.79 -7.11 -22.68
C ALA A 534 -10.95 -5.93 -22.17
N PHE A 535 -11.02 -5.63 -20.87
CA PHE A 535 -10.43 -4.44 -20.26
C PHE A 535 -8.90 -4.55 -20.18
N LYS A 536 -8.18 -3.60 -20.78
CA LYS A 536 -6.71 -3.49 -20.73
C LYS A 536 -6.25 -2.37 -19.81
N ASN A 537 -5.10 -2.54 -19.18
CA ASN A 537 -4.46 -1.52 -18.36
C ASN A 537 -3.09 -1.21 -18.95
N VAL A 538 -2.77 0.07 -19.06
CA VAL A 538 -1.49 0.56 -19.54
C VAL A 538 -0.93 1.51 -18.49
N ALA A 539 0.03 1.00 -17.72
CA ALA A 539 0.80 1.80 -16.78
C ALA A 539 1.90 2.56 -17.54
N ALA A 540 2.17 3.79 -17.08
CA ALA A 540 3.26 4.63 -17.55
C ALA A 540 4.60 4.27 -16.88
#